data_AF-A0A9J6FAK9-F1
#
_entry.id   AF-A0A9J6FAK9-F1
#
_cell.length_a   1.000
_cell.length_b   1.000
_cell.length_c   1.000
_cell.angle_alpha   90.00
_cell.angle_beta   90.00
_cell.angle_gamma   90.00
#
_symmetry.space_group_name_H-M   'P 1'
#
loop_
_entity.id
_entity.type
_entity.pdbx_description
1 polymer ?
#
loop_
_entity_poly.entity_id
_entity_poly.type
_entity_poly.pdbx_seq_one_letter_code
_entity_poly.pdbx_strand_id
1 'polypeptide(L)'
;MAAAGAGFGDNAGDVLPVEPPVDEQDLLDSRADDIEKKLDETYRTIVQLDNEIRHLKSLYERTVANGDHDLLDYINLQLSISRAARTMHIDNANAQVDELNRIIAQMFEELWHEDHSEGEGLRR
;
A
#
# COMPACT_ATOMS: atom_id res chain seq x y z
N MET A 1 -66.66 33.06 -10.09
CA MET A 1 -66.91 31.65 -9.73
C MET A 1 -65.84 30.81 -10.40
N ALA A 2 -65.17 29.95 -9.61
CA ALA A 2 -64.49 28.66 -9.93
C ALA A 2 -63.77 28.45 -11.28
N ALA A 3 -62.64 27.74 -11.41
CA ALA A 3 -61.69 27.13 -10.48
C ALA A 3 -60.48 26.63 -11.30
N ALA A 4 -59.31 26.59 -10.63
CA ALA A 4 -58.23 25.59 -10.67
C ALA A 4 -57.64 25.01 -11.98
N GLY A 5 -56.30 24.98 -12.00
CA GLY A 5 -55.48 24.08 -12.81
C GLY A 5 -53.99 24.36 -12.62
N ALA A 6 -53.38 23.74 -11.60
CA ALA A 6 -51.94 23.78 -11.32
C ALA A 6 -51.24 22.51 -11.86
N GLY A 7 -49.92 22.60 -12.12
CA GLY A 7 -49.01 21.53 -12.56
C GLY A 7 -48.56 21.78 -14.01
N PHE A 8 -47.29 21.72 -14.41
CA PHE A 8 -46.10 21.01 -13.96
C PHE A 8 -44.90 21.95 -14.30
N GLY A 9 -43.80 22.06 -13.55
CA GLY A 9 -42.99 20.98 -13.00
C GLY A 9 -41.79 20.64 -13.90
N ASP A 10 -41.13 21.61 -14.53
CA ASP A 10 -39.83 21.38 -15.19
C ASP A 10 -38.72 21.38 -14.13
N ASN A 11 -38.64 20.27 -13.39
CA ASN A 11 -37.38 19.86 -12.78
C ASN A 11 -36.45 19.51 -13.94
N ALA A 12 -35.61 20.46 -14.34
CA ALA A 12 -34.36 20.14 -15.02
C ALA A 12 -33.56 19.25 -14.06
N GLY A 13 -33.75 17.94 -14.20
CA GLY A 13 -32.97 16.94 -13.51
C GLY A 13 -31.52 17.19 -13.89
N ASP A 14 -30.76 17.64 -12.92
CA ASP A 14 -29.30 17.59 -12.94
C ASP A 14 -28.97 16.10 -13.13
N VAL A 15 -28.75 15.68 -14.37
CA VAL A 15 -28.24 14.35 -14.67
C VAL A 15 -26.80 14.41 -14.21
N LEU A 16 -26.56 14.03 -12.95
CA LEU A 16 -25.21 13.74 -12.47
C LEU A 16 -24.55 12.86 -13.53
N PRO A 17 -23.33 13.18 -13.99
CA PRO A 17 -22.62 12.32 -14.92
C PRO A 17 -22.58 10.94 -14.28
N VAL A 18 -23.21 9.96 -14.94
CA VAL A 18 -23.05 8.56 -14.58
C VAL A 18 -21.58 8.29 -14.83
N GLU A 19 -20.79 8.21 -13.76
CA GLU A 19 -19.41 7.77 -13.84
C GLU A 19 -19.41 6.46 -14.64
N PRO A 20 -18.54 6.33 -15.67
CA PRO A 20 -18.44 5.07 -16.38
C PRO A 20 -18.18 3.97 -15.35
N PRO A 21 -18.72 2.75 -15.56
CA PRO A 21 -18.44 1.64 -14.66
C PRO A 21 -16.93 1.55 -14.51
N VAL A 22 -16.45 1.74 -13.28
CA VAL A 22 -15.03 1.63 -12.99
C VAL A 22 -14.71 0.15 -13.16
N ASP A 23 -13.77 -0.14 -14.04
CA ASP A 23 -13.29 -1.50 -14.23
C ASP A 23 -12.62 -1.94 -12.92
N GLU A 24 -13.14 -3.00 -12.30
CA GLU A 24 -12.59 -3.54 -11.05
C GLU A 24 -11.14 -3.99 -11.26
N GLN A 25 -10.80 -4.42 -12.48
CA GLN A 25 -9.45 -4.78 -12.89
C GLN A 25 -8.50 -3.57 -12.88
N ASP A 26 -8.92 -2.42 -13.44
CA ASP A 26 -8.13 -1.18 -13.43
C ASP A 26 -7.84 -0.70 -11.99
N LEU A 27 -8.80 -0.90 -11.07
CA LEU A 27 -8.62 -0.57 -9.65
C LEU A 27 -7.63 -1.51 -8.95
N LEU A 28 -7.67 -2.81 -9.25
CA LEU A 28 -6.74 -3.80 -8.70
C LEU A 28 -5.32 -3.55 -9.22
N ASP A 29 -5.16 -3.25 -10.51
CA ASP A 29 -3.88 -2.89 -11.14
C ASP A 29 -3.28 -1.64 -10.48
N SER A 30 -4.06 -0.56 -10.39
CA SER A 30 -3.60 0.68 -9.76
C SER A 30 -3.20 0.46 -8.29
N ARG A 31 -3.88 -0.43 -7.58
CA ARG A 31 -3.58 -0.76 -6.19
C ARG A 31 -2.33 -1.60 -6.05
N ALA A 32 -2.09 -2.54 -6.97
CA ALA A 32 -0.87 -3.32 -7.04
C ALA A 32 0.35 -2.40 -7.26
N ASP A 33 0.28 -1.50 -8.24
CA ASP A 33 1.32 -0.50 -8.54
C ASP A 33 1.67 0.36 -7.32
N ASP A 34 0.64 0.84 -6.61
CA ASP A 34 0.81 1.63 -5.39
C ASP A 34 1.51 0.85 -4.27
N ILE A 35 1.22 -0.44 -4.13
CA ILE A 35 1.87 -1.32 -3.15
C ILE A 35 3.31 -1.59 -3.55
N GLU A 36 3.58 -1.88 -4.82
CA GLU A 36 4.94 -2.10 -5.33
C GLU A 36 5.83 -0.88 -5.11
N LYS A 37 5.32 0.33 -5.37
CA LYS A 37 6.04 1.57 -5.11
C LYS A 37 6.36 1.75 -3.62
N LYS A 38 5.39 1.49 -2.74
CA LYS A 38 5.60 1.57 -1.29
C LYS A 38 6.58 0.49 -0.78
N LEU A 39 6.60 -0.67 -1.42
CA LEU A 39 7.57 -1.73 -1.12
C LEU A 39 8.99 -1.29 -1.47
N ASP A 40 9.20 -0.71 -2.66
CA ASP A 40 10.51 -0.19 -3.06
C ASP A 40 11.01 0.90 -2.09
N GLU A 41 10.14 1.83 -1.69
CA GLU A 41 10.46 2.83 -0.66
C GLU A 41 10.83 2.18 0.68
N THR A 42 10.04 1.17 1.12
CA THR A 42 10.30 0.45 2.37
C THR A 42 11.63 -0.29 2.34
N TYR A 43 11.96 -0.97 1.24
CA TYR A 43 13.24 -1.66 1.09
C TYR A 43 14.42 -0.69 1.09
N ARG A 44 14.30 0.47 0.43
CA ARG A 44 15.33 1.52 0.49
C ARG A 44 15.57 1.99 1.93
N THR A 45 14.52 2.19 2.71
CA THR A 45 14.63 2.55 4.13
C THR A 45 15.30 1.45 4.95
N ILE A 46 14.97 0.17 4.72
CA ILE A 46 15.63 -0.97 5.39
C ILE A 46 17.14 -0.95 5.11
N VAL A 47 17.56 -0.76 3.85
CA VAL A 47 18.98 -0.70 3.47
C VAL A 47 19.69 0.49 4.14
N GLN A 48 19.03 1.65 4.23
CA GLN A 48 19.58 2.82 4.94
C GLN A 48 19.80 2.51 6.43
N LEU A 49 18.80 1.92 7.09
CA LEU A 49 18.91 1.52 8.50
C LEU A 49 19.99 0.46 8.72
N ASP A 50 20.15 -0.50 7.81
CA ASP A 50 21.23 -1.48 7.87
C ASP A 50 22.63 -0.83 7.81
N ASN A 51 22.79 0.19 6.97
CA ASN A 51 24.03 0.96 6.89
C ASN A 51 24.27 1.79 8.16
N GLU A 52 23.24 2.43 8.70
CA GLU A 52 23.31 3.17 9.97
C GLU A 52 23.70 2.26 11.13
N ILE A 53 23.05 1.11 11.28
CA ILE A 53 23.38 0.12 12.32
C ILE A 53 24.83 -0.34 12.20
N ARG A 54 25.33 -0.58 10.97
CA ARG A 54 26.73 -0.96 10.74
C ARG A 54 27.68 0.16 11.17
N HIS A 55 27.35 1.41 10.85
CA HIS A 55 28.13 2.57 11.24
C HIS A 55 28.16 2.75 12.77
N LEU A 56 27.01 2.70 13.43
CA LEU A 56 26.89 2.82 14.88
C LEU A 56 27.63 1.70 15.62
N LYS A 57 27.62 0.46 15.11
CA LYS A 57 28.45 -0.62 15.66
C LYS A 57 29.95 -0.30 15.60
N SER A 58 30.42 0.23 14.46
CA SER A 58 31.82 0.63 14.33
C SER A 58 32.19 1.79 15.27
N LEU A 59 31.28 2.76 15.44
CA LEU A 59 31.47 3.84 16.42
C LEU A 59 31.53 3.29 17.84
N TYR A 60 30.60 2.40 18.21
CA TYR A 60 30.57 1.76 19.51
C TYR A 60 31.92 1.11 19.86
N GLU A 61 32.47 0.30 18.95
CA GLU A 61 33.76 -0.38 19.14
C GLU A 61 34.91 0.61 19.39
N ARG A 62 34.94 1.73 18.65
CA ARG A 62 35.95 2.79 18.84
C ARG A 62 35.77 3.52 20.16
N THR A 63 34.53 3.81 20.53
CA THR A 63 34.22 4.50 21.79
C THR A 63 34.59 3.64 22.99
N VAL A 64 34.34 2.32 22.93
CA VAL A 64 34.79 1.36 23.95
C VAL A 64 36.31 1.42 24.11
N ALA A 65 37.05 1.42 23.00
CA ALA A 65 38.52 1.51 23.04
C ALA A 65 39.03 2.83 23.65
N ASN A 66 38.26 3.91 23.53
CA ASN A 66 38.61 5.24 24.03
C ASN A 66 38.16 5.49 25.48
N GLY A 67 37.31 4.64 26.05
CA GLY A 67 36.83 4.77 27.43
C GLY A 67 35.81 5.90 27.67
N ASP A 68 35.15 6.39 26.61
CA ASP A 68 34.16 7.47 26.71
C ASP A 68 32.75 6.89 26.97
N HIS A 69 32.39 6.79 28.25
CA HIS A 69 31.15 6.16 28.69
C HIS A 69 29.88 6.93 28.32
N ASP A 70 29.91 8.26 28.28
CA ASP A 70 28.72 9.07 27.93
C ASP A 70 28.36 8.86 26.45
N LEU A 71 29.36 8.77 25.58
CA LEU A 71 29.17 8.49 24.17
C LEU A 71 28.69 7.04 23.93
N LEU A 72 29.05 6.08 24.79
CA LEU A 72 28.55 4.69 24.68
C LEU A 72 27.05 4.60 24.89
N ASP A 73 26.52 5.26 25.91
CA ASP A 73 25.08 5.24 26.21
C ASP A 73 24.28 5.87 25.07
N TYR A 74 24.77 6.97 24.51
CA TYR A 74 24.18 7.59 23.33
C TYR A 74 24.17 6.64 22.12
N ILE A 75 25.30 6.01 21.80
CA ILE A 75 25.40 5.07 20.67
C ILE A 75 24.49 3.85 20.88
N ASN A 76 24.40 3.33 22.11
CA ASN A 76 23.52 2.22 22.44
C ASN A 76 22.04 2.56 22.23
N LEU A 77 21.61 3.76 22.64
CA LEU A 77 20.24 4.22 22.40
C LEU A 77 19.94 4.30 20.90
N GLN A 78 20.84 4.91 20.12
CA GLN A 78 20.69 5.00 18.66
C GLN A 78 20.63 3.60 18.02
N LEU A 79 21.52 2.67 18.40
CA LEU A 79 21.48 1.29 17.93
C LEU A 79 20.14 0.60 18.23
N SER A 80 19.58 0.82 19.42
CA SER A 80 18.29 0.25 19.80
C SER A 80 17.16 0.80 18.93
N ILE A 81 17.14 2.12 18.71
CA ILE A 81 16.12 2.79 17.89
C ILE A 81 16.22 2.33 16.43
N SER A 82 17.40 2.36 15.82
CA SER A 82 17.57 1.94 14.42
C SER A 82 17.21 0.48 14.22
N ARG A 83 17.51 -0.41 15.18
CA ARG A 83 17.08 -1.82 15.13
C ARG A 83 15.57 -1.98 15.21
N ALA A 84 14.91 -1.27 16.13
CA ALA A 84 13.46 -1.31 16.27
C ALA A 84 12.78 -0.81 15.00
N ALA A 85 13.23 0.33 14.47
CA ALA A 85 12.73 0.89 13.21
C ALA A 85 12.91 -0.10 12.05
N ARG A 86 14.07 -0.76 11.95
CA ARG A 86 14.34 -1.76 10.92
C ARG A 86 13.34 -2.92 10.99
N THR A 87 13.08 -3.45 12.18
CA THR A 87 12.11 -4.53 12.37
C THR A 87 10.71 -4.07 11.93
N MET A 88 10.27 -2.88 12.33
CA MET A 88 8.98 -2.35 11.91
C MET A 88 8.85 -2.22 10.39
N HIS A 89 9.90 -1.77 9.70
CA HIS A 89 9.89 -1.69 8.24
C HIS A 89 9.87 -3.07 7.57
N ILE A 90 10.54 -4.08 8.14
CA ILE A 90 10.45 -5.46 7.65
C ILE A 90 9.04 -6.01 7.83
N ASP A 91 8.43 -5.81 9.00
CA ASP A 91 7.06 -6.27 9.25
C ASP A 91 6.06 -5.58 8.30
N ASN A 92 6.25 -4.28 8.04
CA ASN A 92 5.46 -3.54 7.06
C ASN A 92 5.66 -4.07 5.63
N ALA A 93 6.90 -4.35 5.21
CA ALA A 93 7.18 -4.93 3.90
C ALA A 93 6.50 -6.31 3.74
N ASN A 94 6.57 -7.16 4.76
CA ASN A 94 5.89 -8.46 4.74
C ASN A 94 4.38 -8.32 4.58
N ALA A 95 3.75 -7.40 5.32
CA ALA A 95 2.32 -7.13 5.19
C ALA A 95 1.94 -6.60 3.80
N GLN A 96 2.79 -5.77 3.18
CA GLN A 96 2.59 -5.27 1.83
C GLN A 96 2.73 -6.37 0.77
N VAL A 97 3.71 -7.28 0.92
CA VAL A 97 3.86 -8.46 0.05
C VAL A 97 2.64 -9.38 0.16
N ASP A 98 2.15 -9.64 1.37
CA ASP A 98 0.95 -10.44 1.58
C ASP A 98 -0.27 -9.82 0.89
N GLU A 99 -0.42 -8.50 0.95
CA GLU A 99 -1.52 -7.81 0.28
C GLU A 99 -1.38 -7.83 -1.24
N LEU A 100 -0.16 -7.65 -1.77
CA LEU A 100 0.10 -7.76 -3.20
C LEU A 100 -0.26 -9.17 -3.72
N ASN A 101 0.12 -10.22 -2.97
CA ASN A 101 -0.23 -11.59 -3.31
C ASN A 101 -1.75 -11.82 -3.33
N ARG A 102 -2.51 -11.18 -2.43
CA ARG A 102 -3.99 -11.25 -2.44
C ARG A 102 -4.59 -10.56 -3.66
N ILE A 103 -4.10 -9.37 -4.01
CA ILE A 103 -4.57 -8.64 -5.19
C ILE A 103 -4.29 -9.44 -6.46
N ILE A 104 -3.07 -9.96 -6.60
CA ILE A 104 -2.70 -10.83 -7.73
C ILE A 104 -3.63 -12.04 -7.81
N ALA A 105 -3.95 -12.68 -6.67
CA ALA A 105 -4.88 -13.80 -6.65
C ALA A 105 -6.30 -13.41 -7.10
N GLN A 106 -6.80 -12.24 -6.68
CA GLN A 106 -8.12 -11.72 -7.11
C GLN A 106 -8.17 -11.48 -8.62
N MET A 107 -7.13 -10.84 -9.17
CA MET A 107 -7.04 -10.61 -10.61
C MET A 107 -7.03 -11.92 -11.41
N PHE A 108 -6.34 -12.96 -10.93
CA PHE A 108 -6.36 -14.28 -11.57
C PHE A 108 -7.72 -14.99 -11.48
N GLU A 109 -8.42 -14.87 -10.35
CA GLU A 109 -9.78 -15.45 -10.20
C GLU A 109 -10.78 -14.77 -11.15
N GLU A 110 -10.72 -13.44 -11.29
CA GLU A 110 -11.55 -12.68 -12.24
C GLU A 110 -11.30 -13.11 -13.69
N LEU A 111 -10.04 -13.19 -14.11
CA LEU A 111 -9.65 -13.66 -15.46
C LEU A 111 -10.13 -15.09 -15.75
N TRP A 112 -10.12 -15.96 -14.74
CA TRP A 112 -10.61 -17.34 -14.88
C TRP A 112 -12.14 -17.40 -15.06
N HIS A 113 -12.87 -16.52 -14.36
CA HIS A 113 -14.34 -16.45 -14.44
C HIS A 113 -14.84 -15.84 -15.76
N GLU A 114 -14.13 -14.85 -16.32
CA GLU A 114 -14.46 -14.31 -17.64
C GLU A 114 -14.36 -15.38 -18.74
N ASP A 115 -13.24 -16.09 -18.83
CA ASP A 115 -12.95 -17.07 -19.89
C ASP A 115 -13.90 -18.29 -19.86
N HIS A 116 -14.44 -18.65 -18.68
CA HIS A 116 -15.38 -19.77 -18.53
C HIS A 116 -16.86 -19.35 -18.64
N SER A 117 -17.19 -18.08 -18.48
CA SER A 117 -18.55 -17.57 -18.63
C SER A 117 -18.97 -17.43 -20.10
N GLU A 118 -18.05 -17.09 -21.00
CA GLU A 118 -18.30 -17.04 -22.45
C GLU A 118 -18.46 -18.45 -23.07
N GLY A 119 -17.83 -19.46 -22.47
CA GLY A 119 -17.89 -20.85 -22.93
C GLY A 119 -19.23 -21.58 -22.65
N GLU A 120 -20.01 -21.13 -21.66
CA GLU A 120 -21.30 -21.75 -21.33
C GLU A 120 -22.47 -21.20 -22.17
N GLY A 121 -22.32 -20.03 -22.81
CA GLY A 121 -23.33 -19.44 -23.68
C GLY A 121 -23.50 -20.11 -25.04
N LEU A 122 -22.52 -20.88 -25.50
CA LEU A 122 -22.50 -21.54 -26.82
C LEU A 122 -22.90 -23.02 -26.79
N ARG A 123 -23.30 -23.56 -25.63
CA ARG A 123 -23.72 -24.97 -25.44
C ARG A 123 -25.21 -25.14 -25.11
N ARG A 124 -26.07 -24.21 -25.51
CA ARG A 124 -27.54 -24.37 -25.44
C ARG A 124 -28.20 -24.26 -26.81
#